data_AF-A0ABD6IXP5-F1
#
_entry.id   AF-A0ABD6IXP5-F1
#
_cell.length_a   1.000
_cell.length_b   1.000
_cell.length_c   1.000
_cell.angle_alpha   90.00
_cell.angle_beta   90.00
_cell.angle_gamma   90.00
#
_symmetry.space_group_name_H-M   'P 1'
#
loop_
_entity.id
_entity.type
_entity.pdbx_description
1 polymer ?
#
loop_
_entity_poly.entity_id
_entity_poly.type
_entity_poly.pdbx_seq_one_letter_code
_entity_poly.pdbx_strand_id
1 'polypeptide(L)'
;MPLLSTLAGAAIGIVATVVADRNRWKHDDAKEALRLRLDIYTQYTTTVKVLGETLRALAQREHPSDDERALALREAFRDSGIGIASERMWLIAPQPVVKASNGVFHCLRRICDGYVAGTAVSSPEDRARWEARGLAAARMRRLMREDLGVGPLTERHSPLLDDHDEPTGQGE
;
A
#
# COMPACT_ATOMS: atom_id res chain seq x y z
N MET A 1 60.76 22.65 18.66
CA MET A 1 59.32 22.88 18.40
C MET A 1 58.54 21.57 18.13
N PRO A 2 58.52 20.56 19.04
CA PRO A 2 57.76 19.31 18.81
C PRO A 2 56.27 19.39 19.20
N LEU A 3 55.92 20.26 20.17
CA LEU A 3 54.56 20.36 20.73
C LEU A 3 53.51 20.86 19.72
N LEU A 4 53.91 21.68 18.75
CA LEU A 4 53.03 22.18 17.69
C LEU A 4 52.55 21.06 16.74
N SER A 5 53.40 20.06 16.48
CA SER A 5 53.07 18.95 15.58
C SER A 5 52.12 17.95 16.24
N THR A 6 52.29 17.70 17.55
CA THR A 6 51.39 16.84 18.33
C THR A 6 50.01 17.47 18.51
N LEU A 7 49.96 18.79 18.74
CA LEU A 7 48.69 19.50 18.88
C LEU A 7 47.88 19.52 17.58
N ALA A 8 48.57 19.70 16.44
CA ALA A 8 47.96 19.62 15.11
C ALA A 8 47.44 18.20 14.80
N GLY A 9 48.22 17.16 15.11
CA GLY A 9 47.80 15.76 14.90
C GLY A 9 46.58 15.35 15.72
N ALA A 10 46.51 15.78 16.99
CA ALA A 10 45.36 15.53 17.86
C ALA A 10 44.09 16.25 17.36
N ALA A 11 44.20 17.50 16.92
CA ALA A 11 43.07 18.24 16.37
C ALA A 11 42.50 17.60 15.09
N ILE A 12 43.37 17.13 14.19
CA ILE A 12 42.95 16.42 12.96
C ILE A 12 42.24 15.10 13.30
N GLY A 13 42.76 14.33 14.27
CA GLY A 13 42.13 13.10 14.73
C GLY A 13 40.71 13.31 15.27
N ILE A 14 40.51 14.34 16.10
CA ILE A 14 39.20 14.66 16.68
C ILE A 14 38.20 15.09 15.60
N VAL A 15 38.63 15.95 14.65
CA VAL A 15 37.76 16.37 13.53
C VAL A 15 37.38 15.19 12.64
N ALA A 16 38.31 14.29 12.34
CA ALA A 16 38.03 13.09 11.56
C ALA A 16 37.01 12.18 12.25
N THR A 17 37.11 11.98 13.56
CA THR A 17 36.13 11.19 14.33
C THR A 17 34.75 11.84 14.34
N VAL A 18 34.66 13.15 14.57
CA VAL A 18 33.36 13.87 14.58
C VAL A 18 32.68 13.84 13.22
N VAL A 19 33.44 13.98 12.12
CA VAL A 19 32.89 13.87 10.76
C VAL A 19 32.43 12.44 10.45
N ALA A 20 33.20 11.43 10.87
CA ALA A 20 32.85 10.03 10.70
C ALA A 20 31.57 9.67 11.47
N ASP A 21 31.46 10.08 12.74
CA ASP A 21 30.28 9.85 13.57
C ASP A 21 29.05 10.56 13.01
N ARG A 22 29.20 11.80 12.53
CA ARG A 22 28.10 12.54 11.90
C ARG A 22 27.63 11.90 10.60
N ASN A 23 28.55 11.33 9.82
CA ASN A 23 28.18 10.60 8.61
C ASN A 23 27.48 9.28 8.92
N ARG A 24 27.93 8.58 9.98
CA ARG A 24 27.28 7.36 10.49
C ARG A 24 25.86 7.65 10.97
N TRP A 25 25.66 8.67 11.80
CA TRP A 25 24.33 9.05 12.31
C TRP A 25 23.36 9.40 11.18
N LYS A 26 23.79 10.20 10.21
CA LYS A 26 22.96 10.52 9.04
C LYS A 26 22.55 9.28 8.24
N HIS A 27 23.46 8.33 8.09
CA HIS A 27 23.19 7.10 7.35
C HIS A 27 22.26 6.16 8.11
N ASP A 28 22.40 6.09 9.43
CA ASP A 28 21.54 5.29 10.30
C ASP A 28 20.12 5.90 10.38
N ASP A 29 20.01 7.23 10.49
CA ASP A 29 18.72 7.95 10.43
C ASP A 29 18.01 7.72 9.09
N ALA A 30 18.74 7.76 7.98
CA ALA A 30 18.18 7.52 6.65
C ALA A 30 17.67 6.08 6.49
N LYS A 31 18.40 5.09 7.03
CA LYS A 31 17.96 3.69 7.05
C LYS A 31 16.72 3.51 7.91
N GLU A 32 16.67 4.17 9.06
CA GLU A 32 15.53 4.05 9.97
C GLU A 32 14.27 4.68 9.38
N ALA A 33 14.39 5.86 8.77
CA ALA A 33 13.29 6.48 8.05
C ALA A 33 12.79 5.60 6.89
N LEU A 34 13.70 4.92 6.17
CA LEU A 34 13.34 3.99 5.10
C LEU A 34 12.58 2.77 5.66
N ARG A 35 13.05 2.18 6.77
CA ARG A 35 12.39 1.05 7.43
C ARG A 35 11.00 1.41 7.91
N LEU A 36 10.85 2.57 8.54
CA LEU A 36 9.56 3.05 9.01
C LEU A 36 8.57 3.25 7.85
N ARG A 37 9.01 3.81 6.72
CA ARG A 37 8.17 3.94 5.52
C ARG A 37 7.78 2.57 4.96
N LEU A 38 8.73 1.64 4.86
CA LEU A 38 8.45 0.28 4.38
C LEU A 38 7.43 -0.45 5.28
N ASP A 39 7.57 -0.32 6.60
CA ASP A 39 6.64 -0.91 7.57
C ASP A 39 5.22 -0.36 7.38
N ILE A 40 5.08 0.96 7.35
CA ILE A 40 3.77 1.62 7.19
C ILE A 40 3.14 1.29 5.83
N TYR A 41 3.93 1.25 4.75
CA TYR A 41 3.43 0.85 3.43
C TYR A 41 2.96 -0.60 3.41
N THR A 42 3.70 -1.49 4.06
CA THR A 42 3.35 -2.92 4.16
C THR A 42 2.07 -3.10 4.98
N GLN A 43 1.97 -2.40 6.11
CA GLN A 43 0.77 -2.43 6.93
C GLN A 43 -0.45 -1.92 6.15
N TYR A 44 -0.36 -0.75 5.53
CA TYR A 44 -1.48 -0.16 4.77
C TYR A 44 -1.93 -1.07 3.63
N THR A 45 -0.97 -1.58 2.83
CA THR A 45 -1.28 -2.45 1.69
C THR A 45 -1.89 -3.78 2.12
N THR A 46 -1.46 -4.33 3.26
CA THR A 46 -2.03 -5.53 3.85
C THR A 46 -3.46 -5.28 4.32
N THR A 47 -3.71 -4.20 5.07
CA THR A 47 -5.06 -3.82 5.51
C THR A 47 -6.00 -3.61 4.32
N VAL A 48 -5.54 -2.93 3.26
CA VAL A 48 -6.28 -2.73 2.01
C VAL A 48 -6.61 -4.04 1.28
N LYS A 49 -5.73 -5.05 1.36
CA LYS A 49 -5.97 -6.37 0.77
C LYS A 49 -7.01 -7.14 1.58
N VAL A 50 -6.79 -7.26 2.89
CA VAL A 50 -7.67 -7.99 3.82
C VAL A 50 -9.08 -7.39 3.79
N LEU A 51 -9.22 -6.07 3.92
CA LEU A 51 -10.53 -5.42 3.85
C LEU A 51 -11.24 -5.70 2.52
N GLY A 52 -10.51 -5.65 1.40
CA GLY A 52 -11.09 -5.99 0.10
C GLY A 52 -11.64 -7.42 0.05
N GLU A 53 -10.86 -8.39 0.52
CA GLU A 53 -11.27 -9.80 0.62
C GLU A 53 -12.46 -9.98 1.55
N THR A 54 -12.46 -9.31 2.71
CA THR A 54 -13.58 -9.32 3.66
C THR A 54 -14.87 -8.77 3.06
N LEU A 55 -14.81 -7.62 2.37
CA LEU A 55 -15.99 -7.04 1.70
C LEU A 55 -16.53 -7.98 0.63
N ARG A 56 -15.65 -8.61 -0.16
CA ARG A 56 -16.03 -9.59 -1.18
C ARG A 56 -16.73 -10.81 -0.55
N ALA A 57 -16.15 -11.36 0.51
CA ALA A 57 -16.70 -12.51 1.22
C ALA A 57 -18.06 -12.19 1.85
N LEU A 58 -18.20 -11.04 2.50
CA LEU A 58 -19.47 -10.60 3.09
C LEU A 58 -20.54 -10.36 2.02
N ALA A 59 -20.19 -9.79 0.87
CA ALA A 59 -21.15 -9.56 -0.20
C ALA A 59 -21.68 -10.86 -0.84
N GLN A 60 -20.87 -11.93 -0.84
CA GLN A 60 -21.25 -13.25 -1.38
C GLN A 60 -22.00 -14.11 -0.38
N ARG A 61 -21.83 -13.87 0.92
CA ARG A 61 -22.48 -14.63 1.98
C ARG A 61 -23.97 -14.34 2.00
N GLU A 62 -24.78 -15.36 2.28
CA GLU A 62 -26.18 -15.18 2.63
C GLU A 62 -26.30 -14.48 3.99
N HIS A 63 -27.23 -13.53 4.10
CA HIS A 63 -27.55 -12.85 5.35
C HIS A 63 -29.05 -12.96 5.60
N PRO A 64 -29.51 -13.01 6.87
CA PRO A 64 -30.93 -13.16 7.15
C PRO A 64 -31.77 -11.95 6.69
N SER A 65 -31.16 -10.77 6.50
CA SER A 65 -31.80 -9.59 5.92
C SER A 65 -30.80 -8.66 5.22
N ASP A 66 -31.33 -7.74 4.39
CA ASP A 66 -30.56 -6.67 3.75
C ASP A 66 -29.93 -5.72 4.78
N ASP A 67 -30.63 -5.44 5.89
CA ASP A 67 -30.15 -4.56 6.96
C ASP A 67 -28.97 -5.19 7.72
N GLU A 68 -29.02 -6.49 8.00
CA GLU A 68 -27.91 -7.22 8.62
C GLU A 68 -26.69 -7.31 7.69
N ARG A 69 -26.90 -7.51 6.39
CA ARG A 69 -25.83 -7.42 5.39
C ARG A 69 -25.17 -6.04 5.42
N ALA A 70 -25.98 -4.98 5.42
CA ALA A 70 -25.49 -3.61 5.44
C ALA A 70 -24.73 -3.29 6.74
N LEU A 71 -25.21 -3.76 7.88
CA LEU A 71 -24.51 -3.63 9.16
C LEU A 71 -23.15 -4.33 9.12
N ALA A 72 -23.12 -5.61 8.72
CA ALA A 72 -21.89 -6.40 8.67
C ALA A 72 -20.81 -5.77 7.77
N LEU A 73 -21.21 -5.22 6.61
CA LEU A 73 -20.29 -4.52 5.70
C LEU A 73 -19.71 -3.24 6.33
N ARG A 74 -20.55 -2.43 6.99
CA ARG A 74 -20.10 -1.19 7.65
C ARG A 74 -19.20 -1.48 8.84
N GLU A 75 -19.52 -2.50 9.64
CA GLU A 75 -18.69 -2.94 10.75
C GLU A 75 -17.35 -3.47 10.29
N ALA A 76 -17.33 -4.32 9.25
CA ALA A 76 -16.09 -4.78 8.65
C ALA A 76 -15.21 -3.63 8.15
N PHE A 77 -15.80 -2.60 7.55
CA PHE A 77 -15.05 -1.41 7.13
C PHE A 77 -14.48 -0.65 8.33
N ARG A 78 -15.30 -0.38 9.36
CA ARG A 78 -14.92 0.33 10.59
C ARG A 78 -13.79 -0.41 11.33
N ASP A 79 -13.92 -1.72 11.47
CA ASP A 79 -13.07 -2.55 12.32
C ASP A 79 -11.84 -3.09 11.59
N SER A 80 -11.73 -2.85 10.28
CA SER A 80 -10.58 -3.25 9.46
C SER A 80 -9.23 -2.63 9.85
N GLY A 81 -9.24 -1.55 10.64
CA GLY A 81 -8.04 -0.77 10.93
C GLY A 81 -7.57 0.14 9.79
N ILE A 82 -8.31 0.22 8.67
CA ILE A 82 -7.93 1.07 7.52
C ILE A 82 -7.83 2.56 7.88
N GLY A 83 -8.64 3.02 8.83
CA GLY A 83 -8.56 4.39 9.36
C GLY A 83 -7.22 4.66 10.03
N ILE A 84 -6.82 3.80 10.97
CA ILE A 84 -5.53 3.91 11.67
C ILE A 84 -4.36 3.82 10.68
N ALA A 85 -4.43 2.89 9.71
CA ALA A 85 -3.40 2.77 8.69
C ALA A 85 -3.31 4.04 7.81
N SER A 86 -4.44 4.67 7.47
CA SER A 86 -4.49 5.93 6.73
C SER A 86 -3.86 7.09 7.51
N GLU A 87 -4.10 7.19 8.82
CA GLU A 87 -3.47 8.22 9.66
C GLU A 87 -1.94 8.05 9.73
N ARG A 88 -1.45 6.81 9.82
CA ARG A 88 -0.01 6.53 9.77
C ARG A 88 0.61 6.95 8.44
N MET A 89 -0.10 6.72 7.32
CA MET A 89 0.32 7.20 6.01
C MET A 89 0.42 8.74 5.99
N TRP A 90 -0.55 9.46 6.56
CA TRP A 90 -0.53 10.92 6.64
C TRP A 90 0.66 11.49 7.40
N LEU A 91 1.08 10.82 8.48
CA LEU A 91 2.19 11.27 9.32
C LEU A 91 3.56 11.04 8.69
N ILE A 92 3.74 9.92 7.98
CA ILE A 92 5.08 9.44 7.61
C ILE A 92 5.33 9.42 6.09
N ALA A 93 4.30 9.20 5.28
CA ALA A 93 4.47 9.08 3.84
C ALA A 93 4.56 10.47 3.18
N PRO A 94 5.31 10.60 2.06
CA PRO A 94 5.32 11.84 1.30
C PRO A 94 3.95 12.09 0.64
N GLN A 95 3.63 13.37 0.41
CA GLN A 95 2.33 13.81 -0.09
C GLN A 95 1.81 13.05 -1.34
N PRO A 96 2.62 12.72 -2.36
CA PRO A 96 2.14 11.98 -3.53
C PRO A 96 1.61 10.58 -3.16
N VAL A 97 2.28 9.90 -2.23
CA VAL A 97 1.90 8.57 -1.74
C VAL A 97 0.61 8.67 -0.92
N VAL A 98 0.50 9.66 -0.03
CA VAL A 98 -0.72 9.94 0.75
C VAL A 98 -1.92 10.13 -0.18
N LYS A 99 -1.81 11.02 -1.17
CA LYS A 99 -2.86 11.28 -2.16
C LYS A 99 -3.29 10.01 -2.90
N ALA A 100 -2.33 9.17 -3.29
CA ALA A 100 -2.62 7.90 -3.96
C ALA A 100 -3.31 6.89 -3.03
N SER A 101 -2.87 6.80 -1.78
CA SER A 101 -3.46 5.91 -0.77
C SER A 101 -4.91 6.28 -0.45
N ASN A 102 -5.22 7.58 -0.35
CA ASN A 102 -6.60 8.06 -0.19
C ASN A 102 -7.49 7.67 -1.37
N GLY A 103 -6.95 7.65 -2.59
CA GLY A 103 -7.66 7.12 -3.76
C GLY A 103 -8.11 5.68 -3.57
N VAL A 104 -7.22 4.82 -3.04
CA VAL A 104 -7.56 3.42 -2.73
C VAL A 104 -8.60 3.32 -1.62
N PHE A 105 -8.46 4.12 -0.56
CA PHE A 105 -9.44 4.18 0.54
C PHE A 105 -10.84 4.53 0.02
N HIS A 106 -10.96 5.55 -0.82
CA HIS A 106 -12.24 5.96 -1.38
C HIS A 106 -12.83 4.92 -2.33
N CYS A 107 -12.00 4.20 -3.08
CA CYS A 107 -12.46 3.08 -3.89
C CYS A 107 -13.05 1.95 -3.01
N LEU A 108 -12.38 1.58 -1.91
CA LEU A 108 -12.91 0.57 -0.98
C LEU A 108 -14.20 1.04 -0.31
N ARG A 109 -14.29 2.32 0.08
CA ARG A 109 -15.52 2.91 0.62
C ARG A 109 -16.67 2.79 -0.39
N ARG A 110 -16.44 3.16 -1.65
CA ARG A 110 -17.46 3.04 -2.71
C ARG A 110 -17.90 1.61 -2.97
N ILE A 111 -16.99 0.64 -2.87
CA ILE A 111 -17.33 -0.80 -2.96
C ILE A 111 -18.25 -1.19 -1.79
N CYS A 112 -17.87 -0.82 -0.56
CA CYS A 112 -18.69 -1.06 0.64
C CYS A 112 -20.07 -0.43 0.52
N ASP A 113 -20.13 0.86 0.17
CA ASP A 113 -21.38 1.61 -0.01
C ASP A 113 -22.25 0.99 -1.11
N GLY A 114 -21.63 0.47 -2.19
CA GLY A 114 -22.30 -0.26 -3.24
C GLY A 114 -22.94 -1.57 -2.78
N TYR A 115 -22.23 -2.39 -2.01
CA TYR A 115 -22.79 -3.63 -1.45
C TYR A 115 -23.88 -3.36 -0.41
N VAL A 116 -23.72 -2.29 0.38
CA VAL A 116 -24.76 -1.79 1.30
C VAL A 116 -26.02 -1.40 0.54
N ALA A 117 -25.88 -0.76 -0.63
CA ALA A 117 -26.99 -0.40 -1.50
C ALA A 117 -27.54 -1.56 -2.34
N GLY A 118 -26.99 -2.77 -2.20
CA GLY A 118 -27.47 -3.98 -2.89
C GLY A 118 -26.89 -4.19 -4.29
N THR A 119 -25.78 -3.54 -4.67
CA THR A 119 -25.10 -3.89 -5.94
C THR A 119 -24.73 -5.38 -5.95
N ALA A 120 -25.20 -6.09 -6.96
CA ALA A 120 -24.91 -7.51 -7.12
C ALA A 120 -23.43 -7.76 -7.39
N VAL A 121 -22.88 -8.78 -6.73
CA VAL A 121 -21.53 -9.29 -6.94
C VAL A 121 -21.34 -9.67 -8.42
N SER A 122 -20.22 -9.27 -9.00
CA SER A 122 -19.85 -9.51 -10.40
C SER A 122 -20.74 -8.82 -11.45
N SER A 123 -21.67 -7.96 -11.04
CA SER A 123 -22.36 -7.04 -11.96
C SER A 123 -21.36 -6.11 -12.66
N PRO A 124 -21.72 -5.52 -13.82
CA PRO A 124 -20.86 -4.55 -14.50
C PRO A 124 -20.44 -3.38 -13.58
N GLU A 125 -21.34 -2.93 -12.71
CA GLU A 125 -21.06 -1.87 -11.75
C GLU A 125 -20.04 -2.31 -10.68
N ASP A 126 -20.18 -3.52 -10.14
CA ASP A 126 -19.23 -4.11 -9.20
C ASP A 126 -17.83 -4.24 -9.83
N ARG A 127 -17.75 -4.80 -11.05
CA ARG A 127 -16.49 -4.94 -11.79
C ARG A 127 -15.81 -3.59 -12.01
N ALA A 128 -16.54 -2.59 -12.46
CA ALA A 128 -16.00 -1.25 -12.68
C ALA A 128 -15.41 -0.63 -11.39
N ARG A 129 -16.05 -0.85 -10.24
CA ARG A 129 -15.52 -0.37 -8.94
C ARG A 129 -14.23 -1.10 -8.55
N TRP A 130 -14.16 -2.42 -8.77
CA TRP A 130 -12.96 -3.21 -8.50
C TRP A 130 -11.81 -2.86 -9.44
N GLU A 131 -12.09 -2.60 -10.72
CA GLU A 131 -11.12 -2.11 -11.70
C GLU A 131 -10.55 -0.74 -11.28
N ALA A 132 -11.43 0.20 -10.91
CA ALA A 132 -11.01 1.52 -10.40
C ALA A 132 -10.13 1.39 -9.16
N ARG A 133 -10.48 0.49 -8.22
CA ARG A 133 -9.65 0.17 -7.05
C ARG A 133 -8.30 -0.41 -7.47
N GLY A 134 -8.28 -1.29 -8.46
CA GLY A 134 -7.08 -1.89 -9.03
C GLY A 134 -6.11 -0.85 -9.59
N LEU A 135 -6.61 0.08 -10.40
CA LEU A 135 -5.86 1.19 -10.97
C LEU A 135 -5.30 2.12 -9.88
N ALA A 136 -6.14 2.49 -8.89
CA ALA A 136 -5.69 3.29 -7.76
C ALA A 136 -4.58 2.60 -6.97
N ALA A 137 -4.71 1.29 -6.72
CA ALA A 137 -3.72 0.51 -5.99
C ALA A 137 -2.42 0.34 -6.78
N ALA A 138 -2.48 0.19 -8.11
CA ALA A 138 -1.30 0.16 -8.97
C ALA A 138 -0.54 1.49 -8.91
N ARG A 139 -1.25 2.62 -9.04
CA ARG A 139 -0.66 3.97 -8.91
C ARG A 139 -0.01 4.17 -7.55
N MET A 140 -0.67 3.77 -6.46
CA MET A 140 -0.14 3.86 -5.11
C MET A 140 1.14 3.04 -4.94
N ARG A 141 1.13 1.76 -5.35
CA ARG A 141 2.32 0.88 -5.25
C ARG A 141 3.50 1.43 -6.06
N ARG A 142 3.25 1.99 -7.24
CA ARG A 142 4.29 2.65 -8.03
C ARG A 142 4.96 3.79 -7.24
N LEU A 143 4.16 4.69 -6.68
CA LEU A 143 4.68 5.84 -5.91
C LEU A 143 5.39 5.40 -4.62
N MET A 144 4.89 4.35 -3.93
CA MET A 144 5.57 3.77 -2.77
C MET A 144 6.95 3.21 -3.15
N ARG A 145 7.07 2.52 -4.30
CA ARG A 145 8.35 1.97 -4.76
C ARG A 145 9.34 3.05 -5.20
N GLU A 146 8.84 4.10 -5.86
CA GLU A 146 9.64 5.28 -6.20
C GLU A 146 10.18 5.95 -4.93
N ASP A 147 9.36 6.13 -3.89
CA ASP A 147 9.76 6.68 -2.59
C ASP A 147 10.76 5.79 -1.83
N LEU A 148 10.64 4.46 -1.95
CA LEU A 148 11.59 3.51 -1.37
C LEU A 148 12.89 3.35 -2.19
N GLY A 149 13.00 3.98 -3.36
CA GLY A 149 14.17 3.87 -4.24
C GLY A 149 14.33 2.50 -4.94
N VAL A 150 13.26 1.69 -5.02
CA VAL A 150 13.29 0.32 -5.59
C VAL A 150 12.94 0.32 -7.09
N GLY A 151 12.57 1.48 -7.66
CA GLY A 151 12.23 1.63 -9.08
C GLY A 151 10.88 0.98 -9.46
N PRO A 152 10.40 1.17 -10.71
CA PRO A 152 9.13 0.62 -11.16
C PRO A 152 9.17 -0.92 -11.16
N LEU A 153 7.98 -1.54 -11.08
CA LEU A 153 7.85 -2.95 -11.47
C LEU A 153 7.86 -2.98 -13.00
N THR A 154 8.91 -3.53 -13.60
CA THR A 154 8.81 -4.03 -14.97
C THR A 154 7.71 -5.10 -14.96
N GLU A 155 6.75 -5.00 -15.88
CA GLU A 155 5.51 -5.78 -15.87
C GLU A 155 5.72 -7.23 -15.42
N ARG A 156 5.03 -7.62 -14.34
CA ARG A 156 4.82 -9.03 -14.08
C ARG A 156 3.87 -9.52 -15.17
N HIS A 157 4.40 -10.22 -16.17
CA HIS A 157 3.60 -11.10 -17.00
C HIS A 157 2.81 -12.01 -16.05
N SER A 158 1.51 -11.81 -15.99
CA SER A 158 0.60 -12.68 -15.25
C SER A 158 -0.09 -13.52 -16.32
N PRO A 159 0.30 -14.80 -16.52
CA PRO A 159 -0.37 -15.68 -17.46
C PRO A 159 -1.65 -16.14 -16.78
N LEU A 160 -2.73 -15.38 -16.95
CA LEU A 160 -4.03 -15.83 -16.44
C LEU A 160 -5.19 -15.18 -17.20
N LEU A 161 -5.16 -15.21 -18.54
CA LEU A 161 -6.31 -14.93 -19.42
C LEU A 161 -6.13 -15.53 -20.84
N ASP A 162 -5.43 -16.67 -21.00
CA ASP A 162 -5.35 -17.37 -22.30
C ASP A 162 -5.74 -18.84 -22.14
N ASP A 163 -6.94 -19.07 -21.63
CA ASP A 163 -7.54 -20.41 -21.70
C ASP A 163 -9.05 -20.29 -21.76
N HIS A 164 -9.56 -19.77 -22.89
CA HIS A 164 -10.91 -19.99 -23.41
C HIS A 164 -10.98 -19.46 -24.84
N ASP A 165 -10.37 -20.21 -25.76
CA ASP A 165 -10.84 -20.32 -27.14
C ASP A 165 -10.25 -21.59 -27.78
N GLU A 166 -10.80 -22.75 -27.40
CA GLU A 166 -10.93 -23.86 -28.33
C GLU A 166 -12.40 -24.27 -28.41
N PRO A 167 -13.06 -24.07 -29.56
CA PRO A 167 -14.09 -24.98 -29.99
C PRO A 167 -13.44 -26.03 -30.89
N THR A 168 -13.20 -27.20 -30.30
CA THR A 168 -13.16 -28.47 -31.03
C THR A 168 -14.41 -28.57 -31.91
N GLY A 169 -14.23 -28.67 -33.21
CA GLY A 169 -15.32 -28.83 -34.16
C GLY A 169 -14.83 -29.15 -35.56
N GLN A 170 -14.31 -30.36 -35.74
CA GLN A 170 -13.97 -30.94 -37.03
C GLN A 170 -14.86 -32.17 -37.25
N GLY A 171 -15.66 -32.15 -38.33
CA GLY A 171 -16.36 -33.31 -38.90
C GLY A 171 -17.86 -33.41 -38.60
N GLU A 172 -18.71 -33.00 -39.54
CA GLU A 172 -19.34 -33.85 -40.58
C GLU A 172 -19.80 -32.97 -41.75
#